data_AF-A0A4Y8CGF1-F1
#
_entry.id   AF-A0A4Y8CGF1-F1
#
_cell.length_a   1.000
_cell.length_b   1.000
_cell.length_c   1.000
_cell.angle_alpha   90.00
_cell.angle_beta   90.00
_cell.angle_gamma   90.00
#
_symmetry.space_group_name_H-M   'P 1'
#
loop_
_entity.id
_entity.type
_entity.pdbx_description
1 polymer ?
#
loop_
_entity_poly.entity_id
_entity_poly.type
_entity_poly.pdbx_seq_one_letter_code
_entity_poly.pdbx_strand_id
1 'polypeptide(L)'
;MGSEQMLIDNNPFEFQMKIREAIPGLQLGMIPLFHYNKTGWILGCKTLEICKDFLQNKNRTKLIAALEALNTQAAEIWYNYVVPQVPHDTTGVLTPLSNEIIREEIKVQTGEEPTQYRISKYGVNPFIRRANWIISKTFPAF
;
A
#
# COMPACT_ATOMS: atom_id res chain seq x y z
N MET A 1 -24.34 -18.47 11.73
CA MET A 1 -24.35 -18.82 10.30
C MET A 1 -22.90 -19.04 9.90
N GLY A 2 -22.57 -20.27 9.53
CA GLY A 2 -21.20 -20.78 9.50
C GLY A 2 -20.40 -20.25 8.32
N SER A 3 -19.09 -20.10 8.55
CA SER A 3 -18.05 -19.73 7.58
C SER A 3 -18.05 -20.55 6.29
N GLU A 4 -18.70 -21.72 6.28
CA GLU A 4 -18.85 -22.60 5.12
C GLU A 4 -19.85 -22.05 4.09
N GLN A 5 -20.88 -21.29 4.50
CA GLN A 5 -21.86 -20.72 3.56
C GLN A 5 -21.26 -19.56 2.74
N MET A 6 -20.35 -18.77 3.33
CA MET A 6 -19.64 -17.69 2.62
C MET A 6 -18.63 -18.19 1.58
N LEU A 7 -18.25 -19.48 1.62
CA LEU A 7 -17.34 -20.07 0.62
C LEU A 7 -18.09 -20.57 -0.63
N ILE A 8 -19.41 -20.77 -0.54
CA ILE A 8 -20.25 -21.30 -1.64
C ILE A 8 -20.73 -20.18 -2.58
N ASP A 9 -20.94 -18.96 -2.08
CA ASP A 9 -21.38 -17.79 -2.88
C ASP A 9 -20.23 -17.03 -3.58
N ASN A 10 -19.00 -17.54 -3.49
CA ASN A 10 -17.78 -16.82 -3.84
C ASN A 10 -16.93 -17.58 -4.86
N ASN A 11 -17.54 -17.97 -5.98
CA ASN A 11 -16.88 -18.68 -7.06
C ASN A 11 -15.93 -17.75 -7.85
N PRO A 12 -14.60 -17.97 -7.82
CA PRO A 12 -13.64 -17.15 -8.57
C PRO A 12 -13.96 -17.05 -10.06
N PHE A 13 -14.57 -18.08 -10.65
CA PHE A 13 -14.96 -18.12 -12.04
C PHE A 13 -16.07 -17.12 -12.38
N GLU A 14 -17.05 -16.95 -11.49
CA GLU A 14 -18.14 -15.98 -11.70
C GLU A 14 -17.62 -14.55 -11.69
N PHE A 15 -16.69 -14.23 -10.77
CA PHE A 15 -16.05 -12.92 -10.74
C PHE A 15 -15.21 -12.65 -12.00
N GLN A 16 -14.49 -13.65 -12.50
CA GLN A 16 -13.78 -13.54 -13.78
C GLN A 16 -14.73 -13.23 -14.93
N MET A 17 -15.91 -13.84 -14.96
CA MET A 17 -16.93 -13.59 -15.98
C MET A 17 -17.51 -12.18 -15.88
N LYS A 18 -17.90 -11.74 -14.68
CA LYS A 18 -18.40 -10.36 -14.45
C LYS A 18 -17.40 -9.29 -14.90
N ILE A 19 -16.11 -9.49 -14.62
CA ILE A 19 -15.06 -8.55 -15.02
C ILE A 19 -14.89 -8.53 -16.53
N ARG A 20 -14.89 -9.70 -17.17
CA ARG A 20 -14.79 -9.82 -18.63
C ARG A 20 -15.94 -9.10 -19.33
N GLU A 21 -17.15 -9.20 -18.80
CA GLU A 21 -18.33 -8.50 -19.34
C GLU A 21 -18.22 -6.98 -19.15
N ALA A 22 -17.70 -6.52 -18.01
CA ALA A 22 -17.60 -5.10 -17.69
C ALA A 22 -16.46 -4.37 -18.44
N ILE A 23 -15.36 -5.07 -18.77
CA ILE A 23 -14.17 -4.50 -19.38
C ILE A 23 -13.96 -5.10 -20.80
N PRO A 24 -14.43 -4.41 -21.86
CA PRO A 24 -14.31 -4.89 -23.23
C PRO A 24 -12.85 -5.07 -23.64
N GLY A 25 -12.55 -6.19 -24.30
CA GLY A 25 -11.21 -6.51 -24.79
C GLY A 25 -10.35 -7.35 -23.83
N LEU A 26 -10.82 -7.56 -22.60
CA LEU A 26 -10.14 -8.41 -21.63
C LEU A 26 -10.40 -9.90 -21.92
N GLN A 27 -9.33 -10.68 -22.10
CA GLN A 27 -9.43 -12.13 -22.25
C GLN A 27 -9.37 -12.83 -20.88
N LEU A 28 -10.10 -13.93 -20.72
CA LEU A 28 -10.15 -14.67 -19.44
C LEU A 28 -8.75 -15.09 -18.95
N GLY A 29 -7.86 -15.47 -19.89
CA GLY A 29 -6.48 -15.85 -19.61
C GLY A 29 -5.56 -14.71 -19.16
N MET A 30 -6.05 -13.46 -19.10
CA MET A 30 -5.34 -12.29 -18.58
C MET A 30 -5.62 -12.03 -17.09
N ILE A 31 -6.56 -12.76 -16.49
CA ILE A 31 -6.98 -12.63 -15.08
C ILE A 31 -6.50 -13.86 -14.28
N PRO A 32 -5.21 -14.02 -13.99
CA PRO A 32 -4.77 -15.15 -13.19
C PRO A 32 -5.01 -14.86 -11.71
N LEU A 33 -5.90 -15.68 -11.15
CA LEU A 33 -6.15 -15.87 -9.73
C LEU A 33 -6.96 -14.75 -9.05
N PHE A 34 -8.19 -15.10 -8.69
CA PHE A 34 -8.93 -14.44 -7.62
C PHE A 34 -8.72 -15.21 -6.33
N HIS A 35 -8.30 -14.52 -5.27
CA HIS A 35 -8.28 -15.12 -3.95
C HIS A 35 -8.91 -14.19 -2.93
N TYR A 36 -9.67 -14.78 -2.02
CA TYR A 36 -10.24 -14.06 -0.90
C TYR A 36 -9.23 -14.02 0.26
N ASN A 37 -9.15 -12.89 0.94
CA ASN A 37 -8.40 -12.72 2.18
C ASN A 37 -9.24 -11.96 3.23
N LYS A 38 -8.67 -11.74 4.43
CA LYS A 38 -9.37 -11.04 5.53
C LYS A 38 -9.77 -9.59 5.22
N THR A 39 -9.17 -8.98 4.19
CA THR A 39 -9.41 -7.58 3.78
C THR A 39 -10.25 -7.46 2.50
N GLY A 40 -10.66 -8.57 1.89
CA GLY A 40 -11.47 -8.60 0.67
C GLY A 40 -10.89 -9.51 -0.41
N TRP A 41 -11.10 -9.14 -1.66
CA TRP A 41 -10.65 -9.89 -2.83
C TRP A 41 -9.34 -9.35 -3.35
N ILE A 42 -8.42 -10.25 -3.67
CA ILE A 42 -7.20 -9.94 -4.40
C ILE A 42 -7.31 -10.52 -5.80
N LEU A 43 -7.07 -9.63 -6.76
CA LEU A 43 -7.00 -9.91 -8.18
C LEU A 43 -5.53 -9.98 -8.59
N GLY A 44 -5.07 -11.14 -9.05
CA GLY A 44 -3.78 -11.28 -9.72
C GLY A 44 -3.89 -10.91 -11.21
N CYS A 45 -2.86 -10.24 -11.72
CA CYS A 45 -2.72 -9.95 -13.14
C CYS A 45 -1.61 -10.78 -13.74
N LYS A 46 -1.74 -11.15 -15.01
CA LYS A 46 -0.69 -11.93 -15.69
C LYS A 46 0.54 -11.10 -15.99
N THR A 47 0.35 -9.81 -16.25
CA THR A 47 1.43 -8.87 -16.52
C THR A 47 1.16 -7.55 -15.82
N LEU A 48 2.24 -6.79 -15.65
CA LEU A 48 2.24 -5.48 -15.02
C LEU A 48 1.40 -4.46 -15.81
N GLU A 49 1.37 -4.57 -17.14
CA GLU A 49 0.57 -3.72 -18.02
C GLU A 49 -0.93 -3.93 -17.79
N ILE A 50 -1.36 -5.18 -17.64
CA ILE A 50 -2.75 -5.53 -17.35
C ILE A 50 -3.16 -4.97 -15.98
N CYS A 51 -2.28 -5.09 -14.97
CA CYS A 51 -2.53 -4.52 -13.65
C CYS A 51 -2.65 -3.00 -13.67
N LYS A 52 -1.79 -2.32 -14.43
CA LYS A 52 -1.90 -0.87 -14.64
C LYS A 52 -3.20 -0.50 -15.36
N ASP A 53 -3.60 -1.26 -16.38
CA ASP A 53 -4.83 -1.04 -17.13
C ASP A 53 -6.09 -1.16 -16.25
N PHE A 54 -6.14 -2.16 -15.36
CA PHE A 54 -7.23 -2.28 -14.38
C PHE A 54 -7.32 -1.09 -13.43
N LEU A 55 -6.19 -0.50 -13.06
CA LEU A 55 -6.14 0.62 -12.12
C LEU A 55 -6.41 1.98 -12.76
N GLN A 56 -6.45 2.08 -14.10
CA GLN A 56 -6.86 3.30 -14.78
C GLN A 56 -8.31 3.65 -14.41
N ASN A 57 -8.58 4.94 -14.19
CA ASN A 57 -9.88 5.41 -13.67
C ASN A 57 -11.11 4.81 -14.38
N LYS A 58 -11.07 4.70 -15.72
CA LYS A 58 -12.17 4.13 -16.52
C LYS A 58 -12.45 2.65 -16.19
N ASN A 59 -11.40 1.82 -16.16
CA ASN A 59 -11.53 0.39 -15.91
C ASN A 59 -11.73 0.10 -14.42
N ARG A 60 -11.11 0.91 -13.55
CA ARG A 60 -11.28 0.83 -12.09
C ARG A 60 -12.75 1.01 -11.69
N THR A 61 -13.44 2.03 -12.22
CA THR A 61 -14.87 2.24 -11.92
C THR A 61 -15.72 1.06 -12.38
N LYS A 62 -15.43 0.50 -13.56
CA LYS A 62 -16.14 -0.68 -14.08
C LYS A 62 -15.89 -1.92 -13.23
N LEU A 63 -14.65 -2.11 -12.78
CA LEU A 63 -14.27 -3.23 -11.92
C LEU A 63 -14.97 -3.16 -10.55
N ILE A 64 -14.98 -1.97 -9.94
CA ILE A 64 -15.67 -1.70 -8.68
C ILE A 64 -17.16 -2.02 -8.81
N ALA A 65 -17.81 -1.56 -9.89
CA ALA A 65 -19.22 -1.83 -10.14
C ALA A 65 -19.50 -3.32 -10.40
N ALA A 66 -18.67 -3.98 -11.21
CA ALA A 66 -18.85 -5.39 -11.56
C ALA A 66 -18.68 -6.36 -10.38
N LEU A 67 -17.82 -5.99 -9.43
CA LEU A 67 -17.53 -6.78 -8.23
C LEU A 67 -18.31 -6.33 -6.99
N GLU A 68 -19.16 -5.31 -7.13
CA GLU A 68 -19.85 -4.66 -6.00
C GLU A 68 -18.88 -4.28 -4.86
N ALA A 69 -17.65 -3.91 -5.24
CA ALA A 69 -16.59 -3.60 -4.30
C ALA A 69 -16.73 -2.17 -3.77
N LEU A 70 -16.18 -1.91 -2.59
CA LEU A 70 -16.12 -0.54 -2.04
C LEU A 70 -15.00 0.28 -2.70
N ASN A 71 -13.87 -0.36 -3.00
CA ASN A 71 -12.71 0.27 -3.61
C ASN A 71 -11.84 -0.80 -4.29
N THR A 72 -10.96 -0.36 -5.18
CA THR A 72 -9.89 -1.16 -5.77
C THR A 72 -8.59 -0.38 -5.69
N GLN A 73 -7.54 -1.02 -5.20
CA GLN A 73 -6.20 -0.44 -5.10
C GLN A 73 -5.14 -1.49 -5.45
N ALA A 74 -3.97 -1.03 -5.88
CA ALA A 74 -2.80 -1.89 -6.00
C ALA A 74 -2.42 -2.40 -4.60
N ALA A 75 -1.98 -3.65 -4.51
CA ALA A 75 -1.26 -4.08 -3.33
C ALA A 75 0.07 -3.31 -3.23
N GLU A 76 0.52 -3.00 -2.01
CA GLU A 76 1.75 -2.25 -1.77
C GLU A 76 2.75 -3.12 -1.01
N ILE A 77 4.00 -3.08 -1.43
CA ILE A 77 5.15 -3.61 -0.68
C ILE A 77 5.73 -2.47 0.13
N TRP A 78 5.88 -2.72 1.43
CA TRP A 78 6.42 -1.76 2.39
C TRP A 78 7.85 -2.14 2.75
N TYR A 79 8.81 -1.30 2.38
CA TYR A 79 10.18 -1.42 2.86
C TYR A 79 10.41 -0.47 4.02
N ASN A 80 10.96 -1.00 5.11
CA ASN A 80 11.25 -0.25 6.31
C ASN A 80 12.75 -0.15 6.52
N TYR A 81 13.26 1.07 6.75
CA TYR A 81 14.67 1.30 7.02
C TYR A 81 14.82 2.16 8.27
N VAL A 82 15.98 2.03 8.92
CA VAL A 82 16.33 2.83 10.08
C VAL A 82 17.25 3.96 9.65
N VAL A 83 16.83 5.20 9.90
CA VAL A 83 17.65 6.40 9.75
C VAL A 83 18.16 6.78 11.14
N PRO A 84 19.45 6.58 11.43
CA PRO A 84 19.98 6.84 12.76
C PRO A 84 20.24 8.32 13.00
N GLN A 85 20.28 8.71 14.27
CA GLN A 85 20.85 10.00 14.70
C GLN A 85 20.19 11.27 14.14
N VAL A 86 18.91 11.22 13.76
CA VAL A 86 18.16 12.42 13.34
C VAL A 86 17.96 13.32 14.57
N PRO A 87 18.32 14.62 14.51
CA PRO A 87 18.07 15.57 15.59
C PRO A 87 16.59 15.64 15.95
N HIS A 88 16.28 15.80 17.24
CA HIS A 88 14.90 15.99 17.69
C HIS A 88 14.61 17.43 18.14
N ASP A 89 15.63 18.21 18.51
CA ASP A 89 15.52 19.62 18.85
C ASP A 89 16.71 20.43 18.28
N THR A 90 16.57 21.76 18.20
CA THR A 90 17.57 22.65 17.57
C THR A 90 18.40 23.47 18.55
N THR A 91 17.91 23.73 19.77
CA THR A 91 18.42 24.85 20.58
C THR A 91 18.41 24.62 22.09
N GLY A 92 18.41 23.39 22.57
CA GLY A 92 18.46 23.13 24.02
C GLY A 92 17.10 23.29 24.73
N VAL A 93 16.16 24.01 24.14
CA VAL A 93 14.74 24.01 24.51
C VAL A 93 14.13 22.71 23.98
N LEU A 94 13.42 21.96 24.83
CA LEU A 94 12.79 20.67 24.51
C LEU A 94 11.61 20.80 23.53
N THR A 95 11.72 21.68 22.54
CA THR A 95 10.71 21.84 21.50
C THR A 95 11.03 20.85 20.38
N PRO A 96 10.11 19.92 20.06
CA PRO A 96 10.31 19.02 18.94
C PRO A 96 10.50 19.81 17.65
N LEU A 97 11.42 19.35 16.82
CA LEU A 97 11.51 19.80 15.43
C LEU A 97 10.17 19.60 14.72
N SER A 98 9.85 20.50 13.79
CA SER A 98 8.66 20.32 12.97
C SER A 98 8.79 19.05 12.13
N ASN A 99 7.66 18.42 11.84
CA ASN A 99 7.60 17.25 10.98
C ASN A 99 8.18 17.50 9.57
N GLU A 100 8.17 18.75 9.10
CA GLU A 100 8.75 19.17 7.82
C GLU A 100 10.28 19.11 7.87
N ILE A 101 10.91 19.69 8.90
CA ILE A 101 12.37 19.66 9.07
C ILE A 101 12.87 18.22 9.24
N ILE A 102 12.14 17.39 10.00
CA ILE A 102 12.47 15.97 10.18
C ILE A 102 12.40 15.23 8.84
N ARG A 103 11.38 15.52 8.02
CA ARG A 103 11.25 14.91 6.69
C ARG A 103 12.38 15.34 5.76
N GLU A 104 12.74 16.62 5.76
CA GLU A 104 13.87 17.14 4.98
C GLU A 104 15.18 16.47 5.39
N GLU A 105 15.46 16.36 6.68
CA GLU A 105 16.67 15.69 7.19
C GLU A 105 16.70 14.20 6.78
N ILE A 106 15.57 13.50 6.91
CA ILE A 106 15.45 12.11 6.43
C ILE A 106 15.79 12.05 4.94
N LYS A 107 15.20 12.94 4.12
CA LYS A 107 15.46 12.98 2.67
C LYS A 107 16.90 13.29 2.34
N VAL A 108 17.56 14.20 3.07
CA VAL A 108 18.98 14.52 2.88
C VAL A 108 19.84 13.28 3.15
N GLN A 109 19.53 12.51 4.19
CA GLN A 109 20.30 11.31 4.54
C GLN A 109 20.03 10.12 3.63
N THR A 110 18.80 9.94 3.15
CA THR A 110 18.41 8.76 2.36
C THR A 110 18.37 9.01 0.85
N GLY A 111 18.36 10.27 0.43
CA GLY A 111 18.16 10.69 -0.96
C GLY A 111 16.69 10.59 -1.44
N GLU A 112 15.76 10.21 -0.57
CA GLU A 112 14.38 9.90 -0.97
C GLU A 112 13.33 10.44 0.01
N GLU A 113 12.14 10.77 -0.50
CA GLU A 113 10.99 11.16 0.32
C GLU A 113 10.30 9.94 0.95
N PRO A 114 10.12 9.90 2.29
CA PRO A 114 9.44 8.80 2.95
C PRO A 114 7.92 8.87 2.76
N THR A 115 7.26 7.72 2.53
CA THR A 115 5.78 7.62 2.55
C THR A 115 5.26 7.80 3.98
N GLN A 116 5.93 7.17 4.94
CA GLN A 116 5.64 7.29 6.36
C GLN A 116 6.97 7.31 7.14
N TYR A 117 6.98 8.02 8.25
CA TYR A 117 8.13 8.02 9.17
C TYR A 117 7.61 8.09 10.60
N ARG A 118 8.33 7.44 11.50
CA ARG A 118 8.05 7.47 12.93
C ARG A 118 9.33 7.30 13.72
N ILE A 119 9.35 7.83 14.93
CA ILE A 119 10.45 7.56 15.85
C ILE A 119 10.49 6.06 16.18
N SER A 120 11.70 5.51 16.34
CA SER A 120 11.86 4.14 16.80
C SER A 120 11.28 3.98 18.21
N LYS A 121 10.98 2.73 18.59
CA LYS A 121 10.46 2.39 19.92
C LYS A 121 11.36 2.83 21.09
N TYR A 122 12.64 3.10 20.82
CA TYR A 122 13.61 3.55 21.82
C TYR A 122 13.53 5.05 22.09
N GLY A 123 12.73 5.79 21.32
CA GLY A 123 12.54 7.22 21.51
C GLY A 123 13.79 8.04 21.23
N VAL A 124 13.83 9.23 21.81
CA VAL A 124 14.94 10.16 21.72
C VAL A 124 15.97 9.81 22.78
N ASN A 125 17.24 9.73 22.41
CA ASN A 125 18.31 9.64 23.39
C ASN A 125 18.40 11.00 24.14
N PRO A 126 18.17 11.02 25.46
CA PRO A 126 18.08 12.27 26.23
C PRO A 126 19.43 13.01 26.36
N PHE A 127 20.55 12.31 26.20
CA PHE A 127 21.89 12.88 26.35
C PHE A 127 22.37 13.59 25.09
N ILE A 128 22.11 12.99 23.93
CA ILE A 128 22.54 13.53 22.63
C ILE A 128 21.40 14.18 21.83
N ARG A 129 20.16 14.13 22.34
CA ARG A 129 18.94 14.74 21.77
C ARG A 129 18.67 14.32 20.31
N ARG A 130 19.06 13.09 19.98
CA ARG A 130 18.89 12.46 18.67
C ARG A 130 18.10 11.17 18.80
N ALA A 131 17.38 10.83 17.74
CA ALA A 131 16.60 9.61 17.68
C ALA A 131 16.92 8.81 16.43
N ASN A 132 16.69 7.50 16.51
CA ASN A 132 16.61 6.67 15.33
C ASN A 132 15.18 6.69 14.83
N TRP A 133 14.99 6.93 13.54
CA TRP A 133 13.68 6.95 12.89
C TRP A 133 13.51 5.71 12.03
N ILE A 134 12.29 5.16 12.04
CA ILE A 134 11.86 4.14 11.11
C ILE A 134 11.14 4.86 9.98
N ILE A 135 11.70 4.75 8.78
CA ILE A 135 11.09 5.25 7.56
C ILE A 135 10.49 4.08 6.80
N SER A 136 9.34 4.32 6.21
CA SER A 136 8.63 3.36 5.40
C SER A 136 8.42 3.94 4.01
N LYS A 137 8.73 3.13 3.00
CA LYS A 137 8.47 3.45 1.60
C LYS A 137 7.58 2.39 0.99
N THR A 138 6.57 2.85 0.27
CA THR A 138 5.65 2.00 -0.47
C THR A 138 6.05 1.89 -1.92
N PHE A 139 5.99 0.67 -2.44
CA PHE A 139 6.11 0.40 -3.86
C PHE A 139 4.92 -0.44 -4.28
N PRO A 140 4.35 -0.22 -5.47
CA PRO A 140 3.32 -1.09 -5.97
C PRO A 140 3.83 -2.54 -6.11
N ALA A 141 3.06 -3.50 -5.61
CA ALA A 141 3.31 -4.92 -5.75
C ALA A 141 2.80 -5.40 -7.12
N PHE A 142 3.56 -5.11 -8.18
CA PHE A 142 3.30 -5.63 -9.52
C PHE A 142 4.49 -6.44 -10.01
#